data_AF-A0AB74BRB1-F1
#
_entry.id   AF-A0AB74BRB1-F1
#
_cell.length_a   1.000
_cell.length_b   1.000
_cell.length_c   1.000
_cell.angle_alpha   90.00
_cell.angle_beta   90.00
_cell.angle_gamma   90.00
#
_symmetry.space_group_name_H-M   'P 1'
#
loop_
_entity.id
_entity.type
_entity.pdbx_description
1 polymer ?
#
loop_
_entity_poly.entity_id
_entity_poly.type
_entity_poly.pdbx_seq_one_letter_code
_entity_poly.pdbx_strand_id
1 'polypeptide(L)'
;MKLEDWANLKDVYKRSRRQPNKLLFKRENARKLWPMWAAAASTLLLVVIAGWGIKNPALVPYAYLAMGPWAIALYITRMKALRMVYPREFAEHAIDRQSSLGKENILCYAFFLDAVRGDGYTAAKLRELSRYADLTGKPARPGLAQNLGFASFIAFMVALSTEVIKSTPLFTPDKSWIFLMVGIAGGFLYWLVLDGIHSVAYERAWVKRYLDMAASDME
;
A
#
# COMPACT_ATOMS: atom_id res chain seq x y z
N MET A 1 6.97 24.18 19.66
CA MET A 1 8.23 23.76 19.01
C MET A 1 8.27 22.30 18.60
N LYS A 2 8.65 21.30 19.42
CA LYS A 2 8.88 19.91 18.92
C LYS A 2 7.68 19.23 18.24
N LEU A 3 6.45 19.51 18.69
CA LEU A 3 5.23 19.00 18.07
C LEU A 3 4.91 19.67 16.72
N GLU A 4 5.22 20.97 16.58
CA GLU A 4 5.04 21.72 15.33
C GLU A 4 6.09 21.31 14.29
N ASP A 5 7.36 21.18 14.71
CA ASP A 5 8.43 20.66 13.85
C ASP A 5 8.10 19.24 13.35
N TRP A 6 7.54 18.39 14.22
CA TRP A 6 7.09 17.06 13.87
C TRP A 6 5.88 17.06 12.91
N ALA A 7 4.93 17.98 13.09
CA ALA A 7 3.79 18.13 12.19
C ALA A 7 4.24 18.60 10.80
N ASN A 8 5.10 19.63 10.74
CA ASN A 8 5.67 20.14 9.50
C ASN A 8 6.44 19.05 8.75
N LEU A 9 7.23 18.25 9.45
CA LEU A 9 7.97 17.14 8.85
C LEU A 9 7.04 16.06 8.28
N LYS A 10 5.94 15.74 8.96
CA LYS A 10 4.93 14.81 8.42
C LYS A 10 4.31 15.35 7.14
N ASP A 11 4.10 16.65 7.06
CA ASP A 11 3.58 17.27 5.86
C ASP A 11 4.61 17.28 4.73
N VAL A 12 5.89 17.47 5.02
CA VAL A 12 7.00 17.24 4.06
C VAL A 12 6.95 15.81 3.55
N TYR A 13 6.92 14.80 4.42
CA TYR A 13 6.83 13.39 4.04
C TYR A 13 5.60 13.08 3.17
N LYS A 14 4.41 13.57 3.55
CA LYS A 14 3.18 13.40 2.76
C LYS A 14 3.29 14.05 1.38
N ARG A 15 3.91 15.23 1.29
CA ARG A 15 4.15 15.93 0.01
C ARG A 15 5.12 15.13 -0.86
N SER A 16 6.23 14.64 -0.30
CA SER A 16 7.22 13.84 -1.02
C SER A 16 6.63 12.54 -1.58
N ARG A 17 5.70 11.88 -0.86
CA ARG A 17 5.00 10.69 -1.39
C ARG A 17 3.99 10.98 -2.50
N ARG A 18 3.45 12.20 -2.56
CA ARG A 18 2.51 12.62 -3.63
C ARG A 18 3.24 13.19 -4.85
N GLN A 19 4.50 13.58 -4.68
CA GLN A 19 5.31 14.24 -5.70
C GLN A 19 5.55 13.40 -6.97
N PRO A 20 5.84 12.09 -6.91
CA PRO A 20 6.02 11.26 -8.11
C PRO A 20 4.82 11.31 -9.07
N ASN A 21 3.62 11.50 -8.55
CA ASN A 21 2.41 11.58 -9.37
C ASN A 21 2.26 12.94 -10.07
N LYS A 22 2.81 14.03 -9.54
CA LYS A 22 2.54 15.38 -10.07
C LYS A 22 2.92 15.54 -11.54
N LEU A 23 4.06 15.00 -11.95
CA LEU A 23 4.52 15.10 -13.34
C LEU A 23 3.98 13.98 -14.24
N LEU A 24 3.53 12.86 -13.67
CA LEU A 24 2.87 11.78 -14.44
C LEU A 24 1.53 12.24 -15.03
N PHE A 25 0.78 13.07 -14.31
CA PHE A 25 -0.55 13.55 -14.71
C PHE A 25 -0.52 14.88 -15.49
N LYS A 26 0.65 15.42 -15.84
CA LYS A 26 0.74 16.63 -16.68
C LYS A 26 0.46 16.31 -18.15
N ARG A 27 -0.33 17.16 -18.80
CA ARG A 27 -0.73 17.01 -20.21
C ARG A 27 0.46 16.96 -21.17
N GLU A 28 1.52 17.70 -20.88
CA GLU A 28 2.78 17.71 -21.64
C GLU A 28 3.47 16.34 -21.71
N ASN A 29 3.34 15.55 -20.64
CA ASN A 29 3.94 14.21 -20.55
C ASN A 29 2.98 13.11 -21.02
N ALA A 30 1.69 13.40 -21.20
CA ALA A 30 0.66 12.40 -21.52
C ALA A 30 0.99 11.58 -22.78
N ARG A 31 1.53 12.23 -23.83
CA ARG A 31 1.92 11.55 -25.07
C ARG A 31 3.13 10.63 -24.88
N LYS A 32 4.12 11.06 -24.09
CA LYS A 32 5.32 10.26 -23.76
C LYS A 32 4.96 9.07 -22.85
N LEU A 33 3.95 9.25 -22.01
CA LEU A 33 3.47 8.26 -21.05
C LEU A 33 2.34 7.38 -21.60
N TRP A 34 2.10 7.40 -22.92
CA TRP A 34 1.03 6.63 -23.57
C TRP A 34 0.98 5.15 -23.15
N PRO A 35 2.11 4.40 -23.02
CA PRO A 35 2.06 3.00 -22.59
C PRO A 35 1.45 2.80 -21.20
N MET A 36 1.66 3.74 -20.27
CA MET A 36 1.05 3.72 -18.94
C MET A 36 -0.45 4.01 -19.03
N TRP A 37 -0.83 4.99 -19.84
CA TRP A 37 -2.24 5.34 -20.07
C TRP A 37 -3.02 4.22 -20.77
N ALA A 38 -2.40 3.54 -21.73
CA ALA A 38 -2.98 2.38 -22.40
C ALA A 38 -3.17 1.20 -21.43
N ALA A 39 -2.20 0.95 -20.55
CA ALA A 39 -2.33 -0.07 -19.51
C ALA A 39 -3.38 0.29 -18.43
N ALA A 40 -3.57 1.59 -18.15
CA ALA A 40 -4.66 2.05 -17.29
C ALA A 40 -6.02 1.98 -18.00
N ALA A 41 -6.09 2.25 -19.30
CA ALA A 41 -7.32 2.14 -20.09
C ALA A 41 -7.76 0.68 -20.25
N SER A 42 -6.83 -0.28 -20.27
CA SER A 42 -7.18 -1.71 -20.32
C SER A 42 -7.90 -2.21 -19.06
N THR A 43 -7.91 -1.44 -17.98
CA THR A 43 -8.78 -1.68 -16.82
C THR A 43 -10.26 -1.63 -17.19
N LEU A 44 -10.67 -0.73 -18.10
CA LEU A 44 -12.05 -0.66 -18.57
C LEU A 44 -12.44 -1.95 -19.31
N LEU A 45 -11.53 -2.51 -20.10
CA LEU A 45 -11.75 -3.79 -20.78
C LEU A 45 -11.93 -4.93 -19.78
N LEU A 46 -11.10 -4.99 -18.73
CA LEU A 46 -11.26 -5.99 -17.66
C LEU A 46 -12.59 -5.85 -16.91
N VAL A 47 -13.04 -4.62 -16.65
CA VAL A 47 -14.35 -4.36 -16.03
C VAL A 47 -15.49 -4.82 -16.94
N VAL A 48 -15.41 -4.57 -18.25
CA VAL A 48 -16.41 -5.04 -19.22
C VAL A 48 -16.45 -6.57 -19.27
N ILE A 49 -15.28 -7.22 -19.31
CA ILE A 49 -15.17 -8.70 -19.32
C ILE A 49 -15.74 -9.28 -18.03
N ALA A 50 -15.42 -8.69 -16.87
CA ALA A 50 -15.98 -9.11 -15.59
C ALA A 50 -17.51 -8.91 -15.53
N GLY A 51 -18.01 -7.80 -16.08
CA GLY A 51 -19.46 -7.53 -16.21
C GLY A 51 -20.16 -8.52 -17.13
N TRP A 52 -19.52 -8.96 -18.22
CA TRP A 52 -20.02 -10.07 -19.05
C TRP A 52 -19.98 -11.42 -18.35
N GLY A 53 -19.09 -11.60 -17.36
CA GLY A 53 -19.08 -12.75 -16.47
C GLY A 53 -20.39 -12.95 -15.70
N ILE A 54 -21.17 -11.88 -15.48
CA ILE A 54 -22.50 -11.95 -14.84
C ILE A 54 -23.49 -12.71 -15.73
N LYS A 55 -23.39 -12.56 -17.06
CA LYS A 55 -24.25 -13.27 -18.03
C LYS A 55 -23.67 -14.63 -18.42
N ASN A 56 -22.35 -14.78 -18.40
CA ASN A 56 -21.64 -16.01 -18.76
C ASN A 56 -20.62 -16.38 -17.66
N PRO A 57 -21.02 -17.21 -16.68
CA PRO A 57 -20.17 -17.57 -15.53
C PRO A 57 -18.83 -18.20 -15.91
N ALA A 58 -18.75 -18.85 -17.08
CA ALA A 58 -17.52 -19.45 -17.60
C ALA A 58 -16.40 -18.43 -17.89
N LEU A 59 -16.71 -17.14 -18.06
CA LEU A 59 -15.72 -16.08 -18.32
C LEU A 59 -15.06 -15.54 -17.05
N VAL A 60 -15.66 -15.78 -15.88
CA VAL A 60 -15.21 -15.24 -14.59
C VAL A 60 -13.79 -15.70 -14.22
N PRO A 61 -13.41 -16.99 -14.35
CA PRO A 61 -12.04 -17.44 -14.07
C PRO A 61 -10.98 -16.78 -14.96
N TYR A 62 -11.30 -16.54 -16.23
CA TYR A 62 -10.38 -15.89 -17.17
C TYR A 62 -10.16 -14.41 -16.83
N ALA A 63 -11.21 -13.71 -16.35
CA ALA A 63 -11.09 -12.33 -15.88
C ALA A 63 -10.15 -12.22 -14.67
N TYR A 64 -10.26 -13.15 -13.71
CA TYR A 64 -9.37 -13.19 -12.54
C TYR A 64 -7.94 -13.59 -12.91
N LEU A 65 -7.75 -14.56 -13.80
CA LEU A 65 -6.42 -14.93 -14.30
C LEU A 65 -5.74 -13.77 -15.03
N ALA A 66 -6.51 -12.94 -15.76
CA ALA A 66 -5.99 -11.76 -16.44
C ALA A 66 -5.59 -10.61 -15.50
N MET A 67 -6.09 -10.58 -14.25
CA MET A 67 -5.72 -9.54 -13.26
C MET A 67 -4.24 -9.58 -12.90
N GLY A 68 -3.63 -10.76 -12.77
CA GLY A 68 -2.22 -10.91 -12.41
C GLY A 68 -1.29 -10.26 -13.45
N PRO A 69 -1.33 -10.70 -14.72
CA PRO A 69 -0.57 -10.07 -15.81
C PRO A 69 -0.86 -8.58 -15.98
N TRP A 70 -2.12 -8.16 -15.81
CA TRP A 70 -2.50 -6.75 -15.88
C TRP A 70 -1.85 -5.91 -14.77
N ALA A 71 -1.85 -6.40 -13.52
CA ALA A 71 -1.21 -5.71 -12.41
C ALA A 71 0.31 -5.55 -12.63
N ILE A 72 0.96 -6.60 -13.16
CA ILE A 72 2.38 -6.56 -13.54
C ILE A 72 2.62 -5.54 -14.65
N ALA A 73 1.78 -5.53 -15.70
CA ALA A 73 1.89 -4.60 -16.81
C ALA A 73 1.73 -3.14 -16.34
N LEU A 74 0.76 -2.85 -15.48
CA LEU A 74 0.60 -1.54 -14.86
C LEU A 74 1.83 -1.12 -14.06
N TYR A 75 2.35 -2.04 -13.25
CA TYR A 75 3.52 -1.75 -12.43
C TYR A 75 4.76 -1.43 -13.29
N ILE A 76 5.04 -2.24 -14.32
CA ILE A 76 6.18 -2.03 -15.22
C ILE A 76 6.04 -0.72 -16.00
N THR A 77 4.86 -0.46 -16.57
CA THR A 77 4.60 0.75 -17.35
C THR A 77 4.68 2.01 -16.48
N ARG A 78 4.18 1.96 -15.24
CA ARG A 78 4.33 3.02 -14.24
C ARG A 78 5.81 3.26 -13.88
N MET A 79 6.59 2.22 -13.64
CA MET A 79 8.01 2.37 -13.29
C MET A 79 8.80 2.98 -14.45
N LYS A 80 8.52 2.55 -15.69
CA LYS A 80 9.11 3.12 -16.90
C LYS A 80 8.73 4.60 -17.07
N ALA A 81 7.47 4.95 -16.78
CA ALA A 81 6.99 6.32 -16.80
C ALA A 81 7.73 7.20 -15.77
N LEU A 82 7.89 6.71 -14.54
CA LEU A 82 8.62 7.42 -13.48
C LEU A 82 10.08 7.67 -13.88
N ARG A 83 10.77 6.67 -14.45
CA ARG A 83 12.15 6.81 -14.93
C ARG A 83 12.28 7.86 -16.05
N MET A 84 11.30 7.94 -16.95
CA MET A 84 11.30 8.94 -18.03
C MET A 84 11.09 10.37 -17.53
N VAL A 85 10.30 10.53 -16.47
CA VAL A 85 9.92 11.84 -15.94
C VAL A 85 10.94 12.36 -14.92
N TYR A 86 11.61 11.45 -14.19
CA TYR A 86 12.59 11.76 -13.15
C TYR A 86 13.95 11.09 -13.43
N PRO A 87 14.57 11.32 -14.61
CA PRO A 87 15.80 10.62 -14.97
C PRO A 87 16.98 11.00 -14.06
N ARG A 88 16.98 12.22 -13.51
CA ARG A 88 18.04 12.74 -12.65
C ARG A 88 18.04 12.02 -11.30
N GLU A 89 16.88 11.94 -10.67
CA GLU A 89 16.67 11.29 -9.37
C GLU A 89 16.97 9.78 -9.45
N PHE A 90 16.61 9.14 -10.57
CA PHE A 90 16.96 7.74 -10.82
C PHE A 90 18.47 7.51 -10.96
N ALA A 91 19.19 8.47 -11.55
CA ALA A 91 20.64 8.38 -11.72
C ALA A 91 21.39 8.69 -10.41
N GLU A 92 21.04 9.79 -9.75
CA GLU A 92 21.70 10.26 -8.51
C GLU A 92 21.54 9.27 -7.36
N HIS A 93 20.37 8.64 -7.20
CA HIS A 93 20.11 7.66 -6.14
C HIS A 93 20.29 6.20 -6.56
N ALA A 94 20.85 5.95 -7.76
CA ALA A 94 21.06 4.61 -8.32
C ALA A 94 19.82 3.69 -8.19
N ILE A 95 18.62 4.25 -8.38
CA ILE A 95 17.33 3.59 -8.12
C ILE A 95 17.19 2.31 -8.95
N ASP A 96 17.81 2.27 -10.13
CA ASP A 96 17.78 1.11 -11.00
C ASP A 96 18.45 -0.15 -10.41
N ARG A 97 19.42 0.01 -9.50
CA ARG A 97 20.14 -1.09 -8.82
C ARG A 97 19.38 -1.68 -7.63
N GLN A 98 18.27 -1.04 -7.25
CA GLN A 98 17.50 -1.42 -6.08
C GLN A 98 16.41 -2.44 -6.42
N SER A 99 15.89 -3.13 -5.40
CA SER A 99 14.81 -4.11 -5.59
C SER A 99 13.62 -3.45 -6.28
N SER A 100 12.98 -4.16 -7.22
CA SER A 100 11.86 -3.62 -8.00
C SER A 100 10.81 -3.00 -7.08
N LEU A 101 10.31 -3.77 -6.10
CA LEU A 101 9.31 -3.33 -5.12
C LEU A 101 9.75 -2.12 -4.27
N GLY A 102 11.05 -1.82 -4.18
CA GLY A 102 11.59 -0.69 -3.43
C GLY A 102 11.79 0.59 -4.24
N LYS A 103 11.77 0.55 -5.57
CA LYS A 103 12.16 1.69 -6.42
C LYS A 103 11.31 2.95 -6.21
N GLU A 104 10.00 2.79 -6.11
CA GLU A 104 9.09 3.92 -5.86
C GLU A 104 9.28 4.53 -4.47
N ASN A 105 9.60 3.69 -3.47
CA ASN A 105 9.90 4.17 -2.12
C ASN A 105 11.22 4.94 -2.08
N ILE A 106 12.23 4.56 -2.86
CA ILE A 106 13.50 5.28 -2.93
C ILE A 106 13.34 6.59 -3.68
N LEU A 107 12.49 6.63 -4.72
CA LEU A 107 12.13 7.87 -5.39
C LEU A 107 11.39 8.84 -4.44
N CYS A 108 10.46 8.33 -3.64
CA CYS A 108 9.80 9.15 -2.60
C CYS A 108 10.78 9.65 -1.55
N TYR A 109 11.79 8.84 -1.21
CA TYR A 109 12.87 9.24 -0.30
C TYR A 109 13.75 10.34 -0.91
N ALA A 110 14.10 10.26 -2.20
CA ALA A 110 14.86 11.31 -2.89
C ALA A 110 14.15 12.67 -2.78
N PHE A 111 12.85 12.71 -3.06
CA PHE A 111 12.05 13.94 -2.88
C PHE A 111 11.94 14.40 -1.42
N PHE A 112 11.99 13.47 -0.47
CA PHE A 112 12.02 13.82 0.95
C PHE A 112 13.36 14.45 1.32
N LEU A 113 14.47 13.86 0.89
CA LEU A 113 15.81 14.39 1.12
C LEU A 113 15.98 15.80 0.55
N ASP A 114 15.55 16.01 -0.69
CA ASP A 114 15.61 17.33 -1.35
C ASP A 114 14.76 18.38 -0.63
N ALA A 115 13.55 18.01 -0.20
CA ALA A 115 12.67 18.92 0.53
C ALA A 115 13.25 19.29 1.90
N VAL A 116 13.82 18.32 2.62
CA VAL A 116 14.42 18.54 3.93
C VAL A 116 15.72 19.38 3.82
N ARG A 117 16.52 19.19 2.76
CA ARG A 117 17.66 20.07 2.45
C ARG A 117 17.21 21.49 2.10
N GLY A 118 16.18 21.62 1.27
CA GLY A 118 15.61 22.90 0.86
C GLY A 118 15.00 23.70 2.01
N ASP A 119 14.39 23.01 2.97
CA ASP A 119 13.79 23.60 4.18
C ASP A 119 14.85 23.92 5.27
N GLY A 120 16.14 23.65 5.02
CA GLY A 120 17.25 24.02 5.90
C GLY A 120 17.39 23.13 7.15
N TYR A 121 16.86 21.92 7.13
CA TYR A 121 17.07 20.98 8.24
C TYR A 121 18.51 20.48 8.27
N THR A 122 19.07 20.37 9.47
CA THR A 122 20.41 19.81 9.70
C THR A 122 20.32 18.33 10.09
N ALA A 123 21.38 17.56 9.86
CA ALA A 123 21.48 16.16 10.27
C ALA A 123 21.20 15.98 11.78
N ALA A 124 21.68 16.91 12.62
CA ALA A 124 21.41 16.91 14.06
C ALA A 124 19.92 17.07 14.38
N LYS A 125 19.21 17.99 13.70
CA LYS A 125 17.76 18.19 13.88
C LYS A 125 16.96 16.97 13.43
N LEU A 126 17.37 16.30 12.34
CA LEU A 126 16.72 15.07 11.87
C LEU A 126 16.86 13.91 12.83
N ARG A 127 18.05 13.72 13.43
CA ARG A 127 18.26 12.72 14.48
C ARG A 127 17.43 12.97 15.72
N GLU A 128 17.33 14.23 16.13
CA GLU A 128 16.49 14.60 17.26
C GLU A 128 15.01 14.28 16.99
N LEU A 129 14.53 14.57 15.79
CA LEU A 129 13.17 14.25 15.35
C LEU A 129 12.95 12.74 15.21
N SER A 130 13.95 11.97 14.76
CA SER A 130 13.88 10.50 14.71
C SER A 130 13.73 9.91 16.11
N ARG A 131 14.52 10.38 17.09
CA ARG A 131 14.37 9.98 18.51
C ARG A 131 13.01 10.39 19.07
N TYR A 132 12.50 11.55 18.66
CA TYR A 132 11.17 11.99 19.06
C TYR A 132 10.05 11.13 18.45
N ALA A 133 10.25 10.57 17.25
CA ALA A 133 9.30 9.66 16.62
C ALA A 133 8.97 8.45 17.52
N ASP A 134 9.98 7.92 18.20
CA ASP A 134 9.84 6.80 19.14
C ASP A 134 8.95 7.14 20.34
N LEU A 135 9.01 8.39 20.81
CA LEU A 135 8.20 8.87 21.94
C LEU A 135 6.73 9.13 21.57
N THR A 136 6.43 9.38 20.28
CA THR A 136 5.06 9.61 19.81
C THR A 136 4.31 8.33 19.44
N GLY A 137 4.98 7.18 19.51
CA GLY A 137 4.41 5.85 19.27
C GLY A 137 3.45 5.44 20.40
N LYS A 138 2.23 4.97 20.05
CA LYS A 138 1.47 4.17 21.02
C LYS A 138 2.23 2.85 21.21
N PRO A 139 2.43 2.36 22.44
CA PRO A 139 3.08 1.07 22.66
C PRO A 139 2.34 -0.01 21.88
N ALA A 140 3.09 -0.98 21.32
CA ALA A 140 2.52 -2.12 20.64
C ALA A 140 1.55 -2.80 21.60
N ARG A 141 0.25 -2.73 21.31
CA ARG A 141 -0.74 -3.44 22.11
C ARG A 141 -0.52 -4.94 21.85
N PRO A 142 -0.47 -5.77 22.90
CA PRO A 142 -0.47 -7.21 22.70
C PRO A 142 -1.68 -7.57 21.83
N GLY A 143 -1.48 -8.43 20.84
CA GLY A 143 -2.55 -8.82 19.93
C GLY A 143 -3.68 -9.44 20.72
N LEU A 144 -4.94 -9.15 20.37
CA LEU A 144 -6.11 -9.72 21.07
C LEU A 144 -6.07 -11.26 21.15
N ALA A 145 -5.41 -11.92 20.20
CA ALA A 145 -5.18 -13.38 20.20
C ALA A 145 -4.29 -13.88 21.36
N GLN A 146 -3.46 -13.02 21.96
CA GLN A 146 -2.65 -13.35 23.14
C GLN A 146 -3.45 -13.29 24.44
N ASN A 147 -4.67 -12.72 24.41
CA ASN A 147 -5.59 -12.76 25.54
C ASN A 147 -6.29 -14.12 25.58
N LEU A 148 -5.93 -14.97 26.55
CA LEU A 148 -6.44 -16.33 26.70
C LEU A 148 -7.98 -16.38 26.78
N GLY A 149 -8.61 -15.36 27.37
CA GLY A 149 -10.07 -15.25 27.43
C GLY A 149 -10.70 -15.03 26.06
N PHE A 150 -10.08 -14.17 25.23
CA PHE A 150 -10.54 -13.91 23.87
C PHE A 150 -10.34 -15.13 22.96
N ALA A 151 -9.17 -15.78 23.02
CA ALA A 151 -8.90 -17.00 22.26
C ALA A 151 -9.87 -18.15 22.62
N SER A 152 -10.13 -18.34 23.92
CA SER A 152 -11.09 -19.34 24.42
C SER A 152 -12.53 -19.05 23.95
N PHE A 153 -12.95 -17.78 23.97
CA PHE A 153 -14.26 -17.38 23.50
C PHE A 153 -14.44 -17.60 21.98
N ILE A 154 -13.42 -17.27 21.18
CA ILE A 154 -13.44 -17.54 19.73
C ILE A 154 -13.49 -19.05 19.46
N ALA A 155 -12.69 -19.85 20.16
CA ALA A 155 -12.71 -21.31 20.01
C ALA A 155 -14.09 -21.90 20.35
N PHE A 156 -14.73 -21.42 21.42
CA PHE A 156 -16.10 -21.79 21.80
C PHE A 156 -17.12 -21.39 20.72
N MET A 157 -17.03 -20.18 20.17
CA MET A 157 -17.91 -19.72 19.10
C MET A 157 -17.73 -20.53 17.81
N VAL A 158 -16.50 -20.92 17.46
CA VAL A 158 -16.22 -21.79 16.31
C VAL A 158 -16.83 -23.19 16.53
N ALA A 159 -16.71 -23.76 17.73
CA ALA A 159 -17.30 -25.06 18.05
C ALA A 159 -18.84 -25.03 17.96
N LEU A 160 -19.47 -24.02 18.57
CA LEU A 160 -20.93 -23.82 18.47
C LEU A 160 -21.38 -23.60 17.03
N SER A 161 -20.67 -22.75 16.28
CA SER A 161 -21.00 -22.48 14.88
C SER A 161 -20.89 -23.75 14.03
N THR A 162 -19.89 -24.59 14.27
CA THR A 162 -19.70 -25.85 13.55
C THR A 162 -20.86 -26.82 13.79
N GLU A 163 -21.34 -26.94 15.02
CA GLU A 163 -22.50 -27.80 15.33
C GLU A 163 -23.82 -27.24 14.78
N VAL A 164 -24.00 -25.91 14.79
CA VAL A 164 -25.15 -25.25 14.16
C VAL A 164 -25.11 -25.41 12.64
N ILE A 165 -23.95 -25.27 12.01
CA ILE A 165 -23.77 -25.45 10.55
C ILE A 165 -24.15 -26.88 10.14
N LYS A 166 -23.68 -27.90 10.88
CA LYS A 166 -24.01 -29.32 10.60
C LYS A 166 -25.50 -29.61 10.72
N SER A 167 -26.20 -28.92 11.62
CA SER A 167 -27.64 -29.11 11.85
C SER A 167 -28.54 -28.25 10.95
N THR A 168 -27.96 -27.36 10.12
CA THR A 168 -28.73 -26.44 9.28
C THR A 168 -28.73 -26.87 7.80
N PRO A 169 -29.91 -27.08 7.17
CA PRO A 169 -30.02 -27.53 5.78
C PRO A 169 -29.64 -26.46 4.73
N LEU A 170 -29.14 -25.28 5.14
CA LEU A 170 -28.63 -24.26 4.22
C LEU A 170 -27.27 -24.65 3.61
N PHE A 171 -26.48 -25.48 4.29
CA PHE A 171 -25.14 -25.91 3.84
C PHE A 171 -25.19 -27.18 2.97
N THR A 172 -26.12 -27.21 2.02
CA THR A 172 -26.17 -28.23 0.97
C THR A 172 -25.10 -27.99 -0.10
N PRO A 173 -24.56 -29.04 -0.75
CA PRO A 173 -23.50 -28.95 -1.76
C PRO A 173 -23.75 -27.88 -2.84
N ASP A 174 -25.00 -27.72 -3.26
CA ASP A 174 -25.40 -26.82 -4.35
C ASP A 174 -25.39 -25.32 -3.96
N LYS A 175 -25.36 -25.00 -2.66
CA LYS A 175 -25.37 -23.63 -2.11
C LYS A 175 -24.07 -23.23 -1.42
N SER A 176 -23.11 -24.15 -1.33
CA SER A 176 -21.80 -23.96 -0.68
C SER A 176 -21.01 -22.78 -1.27
N TRP A 177 -21.19 -22.48 -2.56
CA TRP A 177 -20.51 -21.35 -3.21
C TRP A 177 -20.91 -19.98 -2.65
N ILE A 178 -22.16 -19.83 -2.18
CA ILE A 178 -22.66 -18.56 -1.60
C ILE A 178 -21.91 -18.26 -0.30
N PHE A 179 -21.75 -19.26 0.56
CA PHE A 179 -21.01 -19.12 1.82
C PHE A 179 -19.51 -18.89 1.59
N LEU A 180 -18.95 -19.50 0.56
CA LEU A 180 -17.56 -19.28 0.17
C LEU A 180 -17.34 -17.83 -0.30
N MET A 181 -18.28 -17.28 -1.09
CA MET A 181 -18.26 -15.87 -1.49
C MET A 181 -18.43 -14.90 -0.30
N VAL A 182 -19.31 -15.21 0.65
CA VAL A 182 -19.46 -14.42 1.89
C VAL A 182 -18.18 -14.48 2.74
N GLY A 183 -17.54 -15.64 2.84
CA GLY A 183 -16.25 -15.80 3.52
C GLY A 183 -15.12 -15.00 2.86
N ILE A 184 -15.04 -15.01 1.52
CA ILE A 184 -14.09 -14.20 0.76
C ILE A 184 -14.36 -12.70 0.97
N ALA A 185 -15.63 -12.27 0.90
CA ALA A 185 -16.00 -10.87 1.12
C ALA A 185 -15.68 -10.41 2.56
N GLY A 186 -15.97 -11.25 3.56
CA GLY A 186 -15.64 -10.99 4.95
C GLY A 186 -14.12 -10.94 5.19
N GLY A 187 -13.37 -11.85 4.58
CA GLY A 187 -11.90 -11.85 4.61
C GLY A 187 -11.31 -10.59 3.97
N PHE A 188 -11.88 -10.14 2.84
CA PHE A 188 -11.48 -8.91 2.17
C PHE A 188 -11.76 -7.66 3.03
N LEU A 189 -12.94 -7.58 3.65
CA LEU A 189 -13.28 -6.48 4.58
C LEU A 189 -12.38 -6.49 5.82
N TYR A 190 -12.12 -7.66 6.39
CA TYR A 190 -11.20 -7.82 7.51
C TYR A 190 -9.78 -7.37 7.14
N TRP A 191 -9.30 -7.77 5.96
CA TRP A 191 -8.01 -7.34 5.44
C TRP A 191 -7.94 -5.82 5.22
N LEU A 192 -8.98 -5.19 4.66
CA LEU A 192 -9.06 -3.72 4.53
C LEU A 192 -9.01 -3.00 5.88
N VAL A 193 -9.71 -3.51 6.89
CA VAL A 193 -9.67 -2.94 8.25
C VAL A 193 -8.29 -3.10 8.87
N LEU A 194 -7.67 -4.28 8.73
CA LEU A 194 -6.30 -4.51 9.19
C LEU A 194 -5.30 -3.62 8.47
N ASP A 195 -5.42 -3.45 7.16
CA ASP A 195 -4.54 -2.58 6.38
C ASP A 195 -4.70 -1.12 6.84
N GLY A 196 -5.94 -0.67 7.08
CA GLY A 196 -6.21 0.64 7.65
C GLY A 196 -5.57 0.86 9.04
N ILE A 197 -5.66 -0.13 9.94
CA ILE A 197 -5.05 -0.04 11.28
C ILE A 197 -3.53 -0.07 11.22
N HIS A 198 -2.95 -0.97 10.41
CA HIS A 198 -1.51 -1.09 10.26
C HIS A 198 -0.91 0.08 9.47
N SER A 199 -1.68 0.75 8.60
CA SER A 199 -1.20 1.88 7.79
C SER A 199 -0.59 3.00 8.63
N VAL A 200 -1.16 3.29 9.82
CA VAL A 200 -0.67 4.39 10.69
C VAL A 200 0.62 4.00 11.41
N ALA A 201 0.76 2.74 11.83
CA ALA A 201 2.00 2.23 12.43
C ALA A 201 3.10 2.12 11.36
N TYR A 202 2.73 1.66 10.17
CA TYR A 202 3.60 1.52 9.02
C TYR A 202 4.09 2.88 8.49
N GLU A 203 3.20 3.88 8.41
CA GLU A 203 3.55 5.25 8.02
C GLU A 203 4.62 5.82 8.94
N ARG A 204 4.49 5.63 10.26
CA ARG A 204 5.46 6.13 11.24
C ARG A 204 6.82 5.44 11.12
N ALA A 205 6.82 4.12 10.95
CA ALA A 205 8.05 3.37 10.73
C ALA A 205 8.78 3.86 9.45
N TRP A 206 8.04 4.20 8.41
CA TRP A 206 8.59 4.79 7.19
C TRP A 206 9.11 6.22 7.39
N VAL A 207 8.38 7.08 8.11
CA VAL A 207 8.85 8.44 8.45
C VAL A 207 10.16 8.36 9.24
N LYS A 208 10.24 7.48 10.24
CA LYS A 208 11.47 7.26 11.00
C LYS A 208 12.61 6.78 10.10
N ARG A 209 12.36 5.78 9.27
CA ARG A 209 13.37 5.27 8.32
C ARG A 209 13.89 6.35 7.39
N TYR A 210 13.01 7.21 6.88
CA TYR A 210 13.40 8.33 6.01
C TYR A 210 14.22 9.38 6.76
N LEU A 211 13.87 9.67 8.02
CA LEU A 211 14.65 10.56 8.87
C LEU A 211 16.05 10.03 9.14
N ASP A 212 16.17 8.74 9.47
CA ASP A 212 17.44 8.09 9.75
C ASP A 212 18.34 8.07 8.51
N MET A 213 17.77 7.70 7.35
CA MET A 213 18.50 7.72 6.07
C MET A 213 18.91 9.15 5.70
N ALA A 214 18.02 10.14 5.84
CA ALA A 214 18.32 11.52 5.50
C ALA A 214 19.37 12.13 6.44
N ALA A 215 19.34 11.77 7.73
CA ALA A 215 20.37 12.20 8.66
C ALA A 215 21.75 11.63 8.28
N SER A 216 21.83 10.36 7.86
CA SER A 216 23.07 9.75 7.39
C SER A 216 23.56 10.33 6.05
N ASP A 217 22.67 10.65 5.12
CA ASP A 217 23.03 11.24 3.81
C ASP A 217 23.39 12.75 3.88
N MET A 218 23.22 13.38 5.04
CA MET A 218 23.52 14.81 5.28
C MET A 218 24.74 15.06 6.17
N GLU A 219 25.38 14.00 6.68
CA GLU A 219 26.69 14.08 7.34
C GLU A 219 27.84 14.17 6.34
#